data_AF-N0B852-F1
#
_entry.id   AF-N0B852-F1
#
_cell.length_a   1.000
_cell.length_b   1.000
_cell.length_c   1.000
_cell.angle_alpha   90.00
_cell.angle_beta   90.00
_cell.angle_gamma   90.00
#
_symmetry.space_group_name_H-M   'P 1'
#
loop_
_entity.id
_entity.type
_entity.pdbx_description
1 polymer ?
#
loop_
_entity_poly.entity_id
_entity_poly.type
_entity_poly.pdbx_seq_one_letter_code
_entity_poly.pdbx_strand_id
1 'polypeptide(L)'
;MNRQSCLSGWLRAVQKYRGYISDADFVSVLREESDDCLPDNNLCEPDEDHARVCVGLTCALSGAEEFCQSLVESGLIRGDAIMRETCLAQCWRAPAIVQDGRVHSGAEDVSDFAGEVGFEHYCASGGYGVLKSCLAKRRSLESVVCALSSTAVRLFEKAEAPFGTRIRELRARSTTIKVVMLIDEDRPGEMAQSFFLSRFPHRVLEGLLIVSHALGASEIVLYYTRRHETACRKFYKEFLFLRDRGLGSNFQFTLIDADSQSEQQSLRQICLSSNTKEPSVSALIADPEFLSWVPEIVATGDALDADMPDGPQTLYALVGCVSRPGIYKAPVFSTIHDLIALAGGIRAGESLHSFVPGDWDRMALPAHHSNLRVDAEILGHTERMAFPIVFISKSDNLLRQTAFQGFSQ
;
A
#
# COMPACT_ATOMS: atom_id res chain seq x y z
N MET A 1 -20.28 18.82 14.30
CA MET A 1 -19.51 18.03 15.29
C MET A 1 -18.18 17.65 14.65
N ASN A 2 -17.10 18.24 15.16
CA ASN A 2 -15.71 18.01 14.71
C ASN A 2 -15.35 16.52 14.75
N ARG A 3 -15.13 15.90 13.59
CA ARG A 3 -14.42 14.62 13.50
C ARG A 3 -12.98 14.90 13.10
N GLN A 4 -12.18 15.35 14.06
CA GLN A 4 -10.72 15.24 13.99
C GLN A 4 -10.39 13.75 13.78
N SER A 5 -9.47 13.45 12.86
CA SER A 5 -9.01 12.08 12.69
C SER A 5 -8.46 11.56 14.03
N CYS A 6 -8.91 10.39 14.47
CA CYS A 6 -8.43 9.76 15.70
C CYS A 6 -6.89 9.56 15.69
N LEU A 7 -6.30 9.47 14.48
CA LEU A 7 -4.86 9.49 14.22
C LEU A 7 -4.17 10.76 14.76
N SER A 8 -4.77 11.95 14.59
CA SER A 8 -4.14 13.22 14.99
C SER A 8 -4.07 13.45 16.50
N GLY A 9 -5.06 12.97 17.26
CA GLY A 9 -5.11 13.14 18.71
C GLY A 9 -4.11 12.25 19.46
N TRP A 10 -3.96 11.01 18.98
CA TRP A 10 -3.06 10.04 19.59
C TRP A 10 -1.59 10.26 19.19
N LEU A 11 -1.27 10.61 17.94
CA LEU A 11 0.09 11.04 17.55
C LEU A 11 0.56 12.24 18.39
N ARG A 12 -0.33 13.20 18.68
CA ARG A 12 -0.06 14.31 19.61
C ARG A 12 0.16 13.87 21.07
N ALA A 13 -0.52 12.81 21.52
CA ALA A 13 -0.33 12.25 22.86
C ALA A 13 1.03 11.53 23.00
N VAL A 14 1.45 10.79 21.98
CA VAL A 14 2.78 10.15 21.90
C VAL A 14 3.89 11.21 21.87
N GLN A 15 3.71 12.30 21.13
CA GLN A 15 4.62 13.46 21.10
C GLN A 15 4.79 14.11 22.49
N LYS A 16 3.73 14.16 23.29
CA LYS A 16 3.74 14.76 24.63
C LYS A 16 4.49 13.90 25.66
N TYR A 17 4.60 12.59 25.44
CA TYR A 17 5.12 11.64 26.44
C TYR A 17 6.63 11.36 26.34
N ARG A 18 7.30 11.61 25.20
CA ARG A 18 8.70 11.16 24.98
C ARG A 18 9.74 12.21 24.56
N GLY A 19 9.39 13.50 24.61
CA GLY A 19 10.36 14.60 24.50
C GLY A 19 10.87 14.86 23.08
N TYR A 20 10.99 16.13 22.73
CA TYR A 20 11.50 16.61 21.44
C TYR A 20 12.96 16.22 21.20
N ILE A 21 13.32 16.10 19.91
CA ILE A 21 14.63 16.50 19.36
C ILE A 21 14.33 17.78 18.61
N SER A 22 15.16 18.82 18.74
CA SER A 22 14.95 20.05 17.97
C SER A 22 15.21 19.79 16.47
N ASP A 23 14.64 20.58 15.57
CA ASP A 23 14.95 20.47 14.13
C ASP A 23 16.46 20.67 13.86
N ALA A 24 17.15 21.42 14.72
CA ALA A 24 18.61 21.61 14.67
C ALA A 24 19.39 20.32 15.02
N ASP A 25 18.94 19.58 16.02
CA ASP A 25 19.54 18.30 16.40
C ASP A 25 19.25 17.20 15.36
N PHE A 26 18.07 17.25 14.71
CA PHE A 26 17.75 16.39 13.57
C PHE A 26 18.73 16.61 12.42
N VAL A 27 19.05 17.86 12.09
CA VAL A 27 20.05 18.22 11.08
C VAL A 27 21.47 17.77 11.46
N SER A 28 21.79 17.68 12.76
CA SER A 28 23.11 17.22 13.21
C SER A 28 23.32 15.71 13.02
N VAL A 29 22.26 14.90 13.12
CA VAL A 29 22.28 13.45 12.83
C VAL A 29 22.41 13.17 11.32
N LEU A 30 22.01 14.11 10.46
CA LEU A 30 22.09 14.02 9.00
C LEU A 30 23.53 14.18 8.44
N ARG A 31 24.52 14.50 9.29
CA ARG A 31 25.89 14.86 8.87
C ARG A 31 26.98 13.87 9.27
N GLU A 32 26.65 12.64 9.65
CA GLU A 32 27.69 11.60 9.65
C GLU A 32 27.99 11.22 8.20
N GLU A 33 29.06 11.84 7.67
CA GLU A 33 29.59 11.68 6.32
C GLU A 33 29.86 10.21 5.97
N SER A 34 29.45 9.80 4.78
CA SER A 34 30.19 8.81 4.01
C SER A 34 30.16 9.20 2.54
N ASP A 35 31.35 9.48 2.02
CA ASP A 35 31.66 9.74 0.62
C ASP A 35 31.22 8.57 -0.30
N ASP A 36 30.99 8.94 -1.56
CA ASP A 36 30.68 8.13 -2.75
C ASP A 36 29.26 7.51 -2.85
N CYS A 37 28.36 8.27 -3.48
CA CYS A 37 27.13 7.74 -4.11
C CYS A 37 27.31 7.69 -5.64
N LEU A 38 27.22 6.49 -6.22
CA LEU A 38 27.23 6.21 -7.66
C LEU A 38 25.95 6.73 -8.35
N PRO A 39 25.96 7.00 -9.68
CA PRO A 39 24.84 7.65 -10.36
C PRO A 39 23.62 6.72 -10.56
N ASP A 40 22.43 7.31 -10.38
CA ASP A 40 21.10 6.77 -10.67
C ASP A 40 20.84 6.62 -12.18
N ASN A 41 20.13 5.55 -12.58
CA ASN A 41 19.19 5.52 -13.75
C ASN A 41 18.43 4.17 -13.90
N ASN A 42 17.83 3.63 -12.84
CA ASN A 42 17.12 2.33 -12.91
C ASN A 42 15.58 2.44 -12.99
N LEU A 43 15.04 3.63 -13.27
CA LEU A 43 13.63 3.70 -13.68
C LEU A 43 13.55 3.22 -15.13
N CYS A 44 12.81 2.14 -15.38
CA CYS A 44 12.37 1.83 -16.73
C CYS A 44 11.70 3.09 -17.30
N GLU A 45 12.06 3.49 -18.52
CA GLU A 45 11.37 4.60 -19.19
C GLU A 45 9.87 4.26 -19.20
N PRO A 46 8.97 5.25 -18.99
CA PRO A 46 7.55 4.98 -19.12
C PRO A 46 7.30 4.28 -20.46
N ASP A 47 6.31 3.39 -20.50
CA ASP A 47 5.74 2.97 -21.77
C ASP A 47 5.00 4.20 -22.36
N GLU A 48 5.78 5.11 -22.94
CA GLU A 48 5.34 6.42 -23.48
C GLU A 48 4.47 6.24 -24.73
N ASP A 49 4.35 5.01 -25.22
CA ASP A 49 3.68 4.71 -26.46
C ASP A 49 2.19 4.38 -26.26
N HIS A 50 1.73 3.93 -25.08
CA HIS A 50 0.35 3.43 -24.93
C HIS A 50 -0.43 3.99 -23.74
N ALA A 51 -1.68 4.40 -23.99
CA ALA A 51 -2.69 4.60 -22.96
C ALA A 51 -3.20 3.24 -22.46
N ARG A 52 -2.93 2.92 -21.19
CA ARG A 52 -3.40 1.68 -20.54
C ARG A 52 -4.75 1.89 -19.89
N VAL A 53 -5.76 1.17 -20.32
CA VAL A 53 -7.14 1.26 -19.83
C VAL A 53 -7.45 0.04 -18.98
N CYS A 54 -7.85 0.25 -17.72
CA CYS A 54 -8.27 -0.83 -16.84
C CYS A 54 -9.66 -1.35 -17.27
N VAL A 55 -9.73 -2.60 -17.71
CA VAL A 55 -10.99 -3.28 -18.07
C VAL A 55 -11.51 -4.20 -16.95
N GLY A 56 -10.89 -4.12 -15.78
CA GLY A 56 -11.27 -4.88 -14.61
C GLY A 56 -12.66 -4.57 -14.08
N LEU A 57 -13.27 -5.50 -13.33
CA LEU A 57 -14.67 -5.45 -12.93
C LEU A 57 -15.12 -4.08 -12.41
N THR A 58 -14.40 -3.52 -11.43
CA THR A 58 -14.73 -2.21 -10.84
C THR A 58 -14.66 -1.08 -11.87
N CYS A 59 -13.63 -1.05 -12.73
CA CYS A 59 -13.48 -0.02 -13.76
C CYS A 59 -14.49 -0.18 -14.90
N ALA A 60 -14.79 -1.41 -15.31
CA ALA A 60 -15.81 -1.71 -16.30
C ALA A 60 -17.20 -1.27 -15.84
N LEU A 61 -17.58 -1.58 -14.59
CA LEU A 61 -18.84 -1.11 -13.97
C LEU A 61 -18.89 0.42 -13.88
N SER A 62 -17.74 1.07 -13.69
CA SER A 62 -17.63 2.53 -13.63
C SER A 62 -17.52 3.21 -15.00
N GLY A 63 -17.71 2.48 -16.10
CA GLY A 63 -17.73 3.04 -17.46
C GLY A 63 -16.36 3.36 -18.05
N ALA A 64 -15.36 2.50 -17.83
CA ALA A 64 -13.98 2.73 -18.30
C ALA A 64 -13.85 2.96 -19.82
N GLU A 65 -14.66 2.30 -20.65
CA GLU A 65 -14.62 2.49 -22.10
C GLU A 65 -15.19 3.86 -22.51
N GLU A 66 -16.32 4.29 -21.95
CA GLU A 66 -16.87 5.63 -22.20
C GLU A 66 -15.92 6.72 -21.69
N PHE A 67 -15.32 6.49 -20.52
CA PHE A 67 -14.35 7.41 -19.95
C PHE A 67 -13.11 7.52 -20.83
N CYS A 68 -12.58 6.40 -21.34
CA CYS A 68 -11.48 6.39 -22.30
C CYS A 68 -11.82 7.19 -23.56
N GLN A 69 -12.98 6.94 -24.15
CA GLN A 69 -13.44 7.66 -25.33
C GLN A 69 -13.52 9.17 -25.08
N SER A 70 -14.07 9.59 -23.94
CA SER A 70 -14.11 10.99 -23.53
C SER A 70 -12.72 11.63 -23.40
N LEU A 71 -11.72 10.89 -22.90
CA LEU A 71 -10.36 11.39 -22.78
C LEU A 71 -9.67 11.53 -24.14
N VAL A 72 -9.94 10.61 -25.08
CA VAL A 72 -9.45 10.69 -26.46
C VAL A 72 -10.07 11.88 -27.18
N GLU A 73 -11.40 12.05 -27.07
CA GLU A 73 -12.14 13.15 -27.72
C GLU A 73 -11.72 14.52 -27.20
N SER A 74 -11.34 14.61 -25.91
CA SER A 74 -10.80 15.84 -25.31
C SER A 74 -9.31 16.07 -25.59
N GLY A 75 -8.62 15.09 -26.19
CA GLY A 75 -7.18 15.15 -26.45
C GLY A 75 -6.30 15.03 -25.20
N LEU A 76 -6.85 14.56 -24.07
CA LEU A 76 -6.10 14.35 -22.82
C LEU A 76 -5.25 13.08 -22.87
N ILE A 77 -5.65 12.08 -23.66
CA ILE A 77 -4.89 10.88 -23.94
C ILE A 77 -4.80 10.65 -25.44
N ARG A 78 -3.76 9.95 -25.89
CA ARG A 78 -3.58 9.61 -27.30
C ARG A 78 -4.47 8.42 -27.68
N GLY A 79 -5.17 8.52 -28.80
CA GLY A 79 -6.11 7.48 -29.27
C GLY A 79 -5.52 6.46 -30.24
N ASP A 80 -4.31 6.68 -30.74
CA ASP A 80 -3.60 5.85 -31.71
C ASP A 80 -2.99 4.57 -31.08
N ALA A 81 -2.81 4.56 -29.77
CA ALA A 81 -2.19 3.46 -29.04
C ALA A 81 -2.87 3.23 -27.68
N ILE A 82 -3.99 2.49 -27.69
CA ILE A 82 -4.74 2.13 -26.48
C ILE A 82 -4.56 0.64 -26.18
N MET A 83 -4.00 0.34 -25.02
CA MET A 83 -3.87 -1.01 -24.49
C MET A 83 -4.91 -1.25 -23.39
N ARG A 84 -5.60 -2.39 -23.44
CA ARG A 84 -6.56 -2.79 -22.39
C ARG A 84 -5.91 -3.80 -21.47
N GLU A 85 -5.88 -3.49 -20.17
CA GLU A 85 -5.27 -4.34 -19.15
C GLU A 85 -6.31 -4.78 -18.12
N THR A 86 -6.21 -6.02 -17.66
CA THR A 86 -7.16 -6.59 -16.70
C THR A 86 -7.23 -5.78 -15.42
N CYS A 87 -6.10 -5.32 -14.87
CA CYS A 87 -6.10 -4.54 -13.64
C CYS A 87 -4.91 -3.58 -13.59
N LEU A 88 -5.17 -2.32 -13.23
CA LEU A 88 -4.15 -1.29 -12.96
C LEU A 88 -3.93 -1.03 -11.46
N ALA A 89 -4.51 -1.84 -10.57
CA ALA A 89 -4.48 -1.63 -9.11
C ALA A 89 -4.89 -0.21 -8.66
N GLN A 90 -5.93 0.35 -9.29
CA GLN A 90 -6.45 1.71 -8.99
C GLN A 90 -7.97 1.69 -8.73
N CYS A 91 -8.51 0.59 -8.21
CA CYS A 91 -9.97 0.40 -8.11
C CYS A 91 -10.65 1.44 -7.20
N TRP A 92 -9.92 2.08 -6.28
CA TRP A 92 -10.44 3.19 -5.46
C TRP A 92 -10.66 4.49 -6.25
N ARG A 93 -10.08 4.59 -7.46
CA ARG A 93 -10.25 5.73 -8.40
C ARG A 93 -10.97 5.31 -9.67
N ALA A 94 -11.65 4.16 -9.67
CA ALA A 94 -12.31 3.64 -10.87
C ALA A 94 -13.27 4.69 -11.49
N PRO A 95 -13.36 4.77 -12.83
CA PRO A 95 -12.53 4.09 -13.82
C PRO A 95 -11.09 4.64 -13.86
N ALA A 96 -10.11 3.79 -14.13
CA ALA A 96 -8.69 4.16 -14.14
C ALA A 96 -8.03 3.94 -15.50
N ILE A 97 -7.31 4.95 -15.99
CA ILE A 97 -6.52 4.93 -17.22
C ILE A 97 -5.14 5.51 -16.90
N VAL A 98 -4.07 4.90 -17.41
CA VAL A 98 -2.69 5.36 -17.22
C VAL A 98 -2.05 5.68 -18.55
N GLN A 99 -1.54 6.91 -18.71
CA GLN A 99 -0.67 7.30 -19.82
C GLN A 99 0.45 8.20 -19.29
N ASP A 100 1.69 7.99 -19.75
CA ASP A 100 2.87 8.78 -19.37
C ASP A 100 3.08 8.87 -17.84
N GLY A 101 2.79 7.78 -17.13
CA GLY A 101 2.87 7.71 -15.65
C GLY A 101 1.82 8.55 -14.92
N ARG A 102 0.83 9.11 -15.63
CA ARG A 102 -0.32 9.84 -15.06
C ARG A 102 -1.53 8.93 -15.00
N VAL A 103 -2.22 8.95 -13.86
CA VAL A 103 -3.51 8.26 -13.69
C VAL A 103 -4.62 9.25 -13.98
N HIS A 104 -5.44 8.96 -14.98
CA HIS A 104 -6.72 9.60 -15.23
C HIS A 104 -7.81 8.79 -14.55
N SER A 105 -8.66 9.44 -13.76
CA SER A 105 -9.76 8.80 -13.04
C SER A 105 -11.10 9.48 -13.26
N GLY A 106 -12.18 8.69 -13.26
CA GLY A 106 -13.55 9.24 -13.27
C GLY A 106 -14.09 9.55 -11.87
N ALA A 107 -13.40 9.13 -10.81
CA ALA A 107 -13.54 9.83 -9.53
C ALA A 107 -13.04 11.26 -9.76
N GLU A 108 -13.84 12.28 -9.39
CA GLU A 108 -13.36 13.66 -9.29
C GLU A 108 -11.99 13.59 -8.61
N ASP A 109 -10.97 14.26 -9.14
CA ASP A 109 -9.76 14.51 -8.36
C ASP A 109 -10.22 15.31 -7.15
N VAL A 110 -10.64 14.59 -6.09
CA VAL A 110 -11.22 15.14 -4.87
C VAL A 110 -10.09 15.92 -4.23
N SER A 111 -9.98 17.16 -4.66
CA SER A 111 -8.94 18.09 -4.31
C SER A 111 -9.12 18.59 -2.88
N ASP A 112 -10.23 18.26 -2.21
CA ASP A 112 -10.60 18.95 -0.96
C ASP A 112 -10.98 18.07 0.24
N PHE A 113 -11.01 16.74 0.12
CA PHE A 113 -11.04 15.86 1.30
C PHE A 113 -9.94 14.83 1.22
N ALA A 114 -8.77 15.32 1.63
CA ALA A 114 -7.53 14.58 1.73
C ALA A 114 -6.95 14.26 0.33
N GLY A 115 -6.22 15.23 -0.22
CA GLY A 115 -5.18 14.98 -1.24
C GLY A 115 -4.00 14.21 -0.65
N GLU A 116 -3.13 13.69 -1.52
CA GLU A 116 -1.86 13.00 -1.18
C GLU A 116 -1.24 13.56 0.11
N VAL A 117 -0.95 12.69 1.08
CA VAL A 117 -0.30 13.14 2.32
C VAL A 117 1.18 13.29 1.99
N GLY A 118 1.51 14.45 1.44
CA GLY A 118 2.88 14.85 1.15
C GLY A 118 3.70 15.08 2.43
N PHE A 119 5.00 15.27 2.23
CA PHE A 119 6.00 15.37 3.30
C PHE A 119 5.61 16.33 4.43
N GLU A 120 5.23 17.56 4.07
CA GLU A 120 4.93 18.62 5.03
C GLU A 120 3.72 18.27 5.90
N HIS A 121 2.65 17.75 5.29
CA HIS A 121 1.45 17.34 6.01
C HIS A 121 1.73 16.17 6.95
N TYR A 122 2.53 15.20 6.51
CA TYR A 122 2.92 14.06 7.32
C TYR A 122 3.74 14.51 8.54
N CYS A 123 4.75 15.36 8.33
CA CYS A 123 5.57 15.95 9.39
C CYS A 123 4.72 16.76 10.37
N ALA A 124 3.81 17.61 9.89
CA ALA A 124 2.93 18.43 10.73
C ALA A 124 2.00 17.58 11.62
N SER A 125 1.68 16.36 11.19
CA SER A 125 0.90 15.38 11.97
C SER A 125 1.75 14.54 12.93
N GLY A 126 3.08 14.73 12.95
CA GLY A 126 4.01 13.98 13.80
C GLY A 126 4.77 12.85 13.12
N GLY A 127 4.64 12.73 11.80
CA GLY A 127 5.41 11.80 11.00
C GLY A 127 6.92 11.97 11.18
N TYR A 128 7.66 10.88 10.98
CA TYR A 128 9.10 10.73 11.25
C TYR A 128 9.49 10.81 12.73
N GLY A 129 8.59 11.11 13.66
CA GLY A 129 8.92 11.16 15.08
C GLY A 129 9.41 9.83 15.65
N VAL A 130 8.88 8.72 15.15
CA VAL A 130 9.25 7.36 15.60
C VAL A 130 10.63 7.02 15.04
N LEU A 131 10.86 7.24 13.75
CA LEU A 131 12.18 7.08 13.13
C LEU A 131 13.24 7.94 13.83
N LYS A 132 12.96 9.23 14.07
CA LYS A 132 13.85 10.15 14.78
C LYS A 132 14.27 9.60 16.14
N SER A 133 13.33 9.03 16.90
CA SER A 133 13.64 8.44 18.21
C SER A 133 14.49 7.16 18.13
N CYS A 134 14.36 6.38 17.05
CA CYS A 134 15.21 5.22 16.79
C CYS A 134 16.64 5.66 16.44
N LEU A 135 16.79 6.60 15.50
CA LEU A 135 18.09 7.13 15.07
C LEU A 135 18.86 7.78 16.23
N ALA A 136 18.16 8.52 17.09
CA ALA A 136 18.75 9.14 18.27
C ALA A 136 18.94 8.18 19.46
N LYS A 137 18.73 6.86 19.27
CA LYS A 137 18.88 5.81 20.28
C LYS A 137 18.01 5.99 21.53
N ARG A 138 16.98 6.82 21.48
CA ARG A 138 15.98 6.99 22.56
C ARG A 138 14.96 5.87 22.59
N ARG A 139 14.75 5.24 21.44
CA ARG A 139 14.14 3.91 21.35
C ARG A 139 15.26 2.92 21.00
N SER A 140 15.46 1.92 21.86
CA SER A 140 16.48 0.89 21.62
C SER A 140 16.05 -0.05 20.48
N LEU A 141 17.02 -0.65 19.81
CA LEU A 141 16.77 -1.70 18.82
C LEU A 141 15.87 -2.81 19.38
N GLU A 142 16.18 -3.30 20.59
CA GLU A 142 15.39 -4.36 21.21
C GLU A 142 13.94 -3.95 21.46
N SER A 143 13.68 -2.67 21.79
CA SER A 143 12.31 -2.16 21.92
C SER A 143 11.58 -2.16 20.59
N VAL A 144 12.24 -1.81 19.48
CA VAL A 144 11.65 -1.87 18.13
C VAL A 144 11.34 -3.32 17.76
N VAL A 145 12.31 -4.21 17.92
CA VAL A 145 12.17 -5.63 17.60
C VAL A 145 11.08 -6.28 18.44
N CYS A 146 11.00 -5.98 19.74
CA CYS A 146 9.95 -6.48 20.62
C CYS A 146 8.55 -6.01 20.17
N ALA A 147 8.39 -4.72 19.81
CA ALA A 147 7.13 -4.20 19.27
C ALA A 147 6.73 -4.92 17.97
N LEU A 148 7.70 -5.16 17.07
CA LEU A 148 7.49 -5.91 15.82
C LEU A 148 7.35 -7.44 16.02
N SER A 149 7.55 -7.94 17.23
CA SER A 149 7.27 -9.33 17.62
C SER A 149 5.90 -9.49 18.31
N SER A 150 5.16 -8.39 18.55
CA SER A 150 3.86 -8.42 19.21
C SER A 150 2.82 -9.26 18.46
N THR A 151 1.82 -9.75 19.19
CA THR A 151 0.69 -10.46 18.57
C THR A 151 -0.13 -9.56 17.64
N ALA A 152 -0.17 -8.26 17.94
CA ALA A 152 -0.83 -7.24 17.12
C ALA A 152 -0.31 -7.20 15.68
N VAL A 153 0.96 -7.53 15.45
CA VAL A 153 1.55 -7.61 14.09
C VAL A 153 0.82 -8.63 13.22
N ARG A 154 0.26 -9.70 13.80
CA ARG A 154 -0.53 -10.69 13.04
C ARG A 154 -1.81 -10.11 12.42
N LEU A 155 -2.27 -8.97 12.92
CA LEU A 155 -3.37 -8.23 12.31
C LEU A 155 -2.93 -7.47 11.06
N PHE A 156 -1.62 -7.27 10.84
CA PHE A 156 -1.06 -6.46 9.75
C PHE A 156 -0.15 -7.22 8.80
N GLU A 157 0.24 -8.44 9.16
CA GLU A 157 1.09 -9.31 8.37
C GLU A 157 0.77 -10.77 8.71
N LYS A 158 0.69 -11.63 7.69
CA LYS A 158 0.40 -13.05 7.84
C LYS A 158 1.61 -13.90 7.48
N ALA A 159 2.66 -13.76 8.29
CA ALA A 159 3.86 -14.60 8.25
C ALA A 159 3.79 -15.70 9.32
N GLU A 160 4.43 -16.85 9.07
CA GLU A 160 4.52 -17.95 10.04
C GLU A 160 5.22 -17.50 11.33
N ALA A 161 6.34 -16.79 11.17
CA ALA A 161 7.13 -16.22 12.26
C ALA A 161 6.87 -14.70 12.41
N PRO A 162 6.76 -14.16 13.64
CA PRO A 162 6.61 -12.72 13.87
C PRO A 162 7.74 -11.91 13.21
N PHE A 163 7.42 -10.71 12.71
CA PHE A 163 8.37 -9.85 11.99
C PHE A 163 9.66 -9.58 12.78
N GLY A 164 9.54 -9.23 14.06
CA GLY A 164 10.69 -9.00 14.95
C GLY A 164 11.56 -10.24 15.15
N THR A 165 10.97 -11.45 15.15
CA THR A 165 11.74 -12.70 15.23
C THR A 165 12.59 -12.90 13.98
N ARG A 166 12.03 -12.64 12.80
CA ARG A 166 12.78 -12.68 11.53
C ARG A 166 13.92 -11.67 11.53
N ILE A 167 13.73 -10.46 12.07
CA ILE A 167 14.82 -9.48 12.24
C ILE A 167 15.95 -10.08 13.11
N ARG A 168 15.64 -10.65 14.27
CA ARG A 168 16.67 -11.24 15.16
C ARG A 168 17.44 -12.36 14.46
N GLU A 169 16.74 -13.25 13.78
CA GLU A 169 17.34 -14.38 13.09
C GLU A 169 18.27 -13.95 11.96
N LEU A 170 17.83 -13.01 11.12
CA LEU A 170 18.64 -12.49 10.03
C LEU A 170 19.89 -11.77 10.53
N ARG A 171 19.75 -10.92 11.57
CA ARG A 171 20.88 -10.22 12.20
C ARG A 171 21.90 -11.17 12.82
N ALA A 172 21.46 -12.32 13.31
CA ALA A 172 22.34 -13.30 13.94
C ALA A 172 23.12 -14.15 12.92
N ARG A 173 22.59 -14.30 11.70
CA ARG A 173 23.12 -15.24 10.69
C ARG A 173 23.90 -14.56 9.57
N SER A 174 23.67 -13.28 9.32
CA SER A 174 24.15 -12.60 8.11
C SER A 174 24.80 -11.26 8.41
N THR A 175 25.92 -10.98 7.75
CA THR A 175 26.64 -9.69 7.89
C THR A 175 26.17 -8.64 6.91
N THR A 176 25.62 -9.06 5.77
CA THR A 176 25.03 -8.18 4.75
C THR A 176 23.57 -8.57 4.58
N ILE A 177 22.68 -7.63 4.83
CA ILE A 177 21.23 -7.84 4.80
C ILE A 177 20.59 -6.75 3.96
N LYS A 178 19.58 -7.14 3.16
CA LYS A 178 18.75 -6.21 2.41
C LYS A 178 17.28 -6.31 2.83
N VAL A 179 16.56 -5.21 2.71
CA VAL A 179 15.09 -5.21 2.79
C VAL A 179 14.54 -5.27 1.37
N VAL A 180 13.64 -6.21 1.12
CA VAL A 180 12.91 -6.31 -0.15
C VAL A 180 11.48 -5.87 0.12
N MET A 181 11.11 -4.70 -0.41
CA MET A 181 9.73 -4.28 -0.44
C MET A 181 9.03 -4.95 -1.62
N LEU A 182 8.24 -5.98 -1.33
CA LEU A 182 7.52 -6.80 -2.32
C LEU A 182 6.19 -6.13 -2.66
N ILE A 183 6.06 -5.69 -3.91
CA ILE A 183 4.90 -4.96 -4.43
C ILE A 183 4.26 -5.81 -5.53
N ASP A 184 3.65 -6.91 -5.11
CA ASP A 184 3.15 -7.96 -5.98
C ASP A 184 1.71 -8.29 -5.64
N GLU A 185 0.77 -7.39 -5.97
CA GLU A 185 -0.66 -7.70 -6.00
C GLU A 185 -0.97 -8.53 -7.25
N ASP A 186 -0.89 -9.85 -7.10
CA ASP A 186 -0.98 -10.84 -8.19
C ASP A 186 -2.41 -11.03 -8.70
N ARG A 187 -3.40 -10.55 -7.95
CA ARG A 187 -4.81 -10.76 -8.25
C ARG A 187 -5.56 -9.50 -8.69
N PRO A 188 -6.46 -9.62 -9.68
CA PRO A 188 -7.25 -8.48 -10.13
C PRO A 188 -8.14 -7.94 -8.99
N GLY A 189 -8.08 -6.62 -8.78
CA GLY A 189 -8.86 -5.93 -7.75
C GLY A 189 -8.10 -5.62 -6.47
N GLU A 190 -7.05 -6.40 -6.14
CA GLU A 190 -6.11 -6.03 -5.08
C GLU A 190 -5.49 -4.65 -5.41
N MET A 191 -5.43 -3.78 -4.41
CA MET A 191 -5.08 -2.38 -4.62
C MET A 191 -4.46 -1.70 -3.39
N ALA A 192 -4.27 -2.44 -2.30
CA ALA A 192 -3.82 -1.91 -1.03
C ALA A 192 -2.40 -1.37 -1.12
N GLN A 193 -1.50 -2.11 -1.75
CA GLN A 193 -0.12 -1.69 -1.91
C GLN A 193 -0.05 -0.42 -2.77
N SER A 194 -0.73 -0.41 -3.92
CA SER A 194 -0.83 0.80 -4.76
C SER A 194 -1.47 1.99 -4.03
N PHE A 195 -2.49 1.74 -3.22
CA PHE A 195 -3.19 2.76 -2.43
C PHE A 195 -2.25 3.39 -1.40
N PHE A 196 -1.55 2.60 -0.59
CA PHE A 196 -0.64 3.11 0.44
C PHE A 196 0.55 3.86 -0.17
N LEU A 197 1.15 3.32 -1.23
CA LEU A 197 2.25 3.98 -1.95
C LEU A 197 1.83 5.31 -2.57
N SER A 198 0.60 5.40 -3.10
CA SER A 198 0.10 6.62 -3.74
C SER A 198 -0.44 7.64 -2.75
N ARG A 199 -1.07 7.20 -1.65
CA ARG A 199 -1.85 8.06 -0.76
C ARG A 199 -1.08 8.47 0.48
N PHE A 200 -0.23 7.57 0.98
CA PHE A 200 0.53 7.72 2.23
C PHE A 200 2.01 7.35 2.06
N PRO A 201 2.71 7.89 1.04
CA PRO A 201 4.09 7.50 0.71
C PRO A 201 5.04 7.68 1.90
N HIS A 202 4.95 8.81 2.61
CA HIS A 202 5.82 9.08 3.76
C HIS A 202 5.59 8.17 4.96
N ARG A 203 4.38 7.63 5.11
CA ARG A 203 4.07 6.66 6.16
C ARG A 203 4.74 5.32 5.88
N VAL A 204 4.68 4.87 4.63
CA VAL A 204 5.40 3.68 4.16
C VAL A 204 6.91 3.90 4.24
N LEU A 205 7.41 5.07 3.84
CA LEU A 205 8.84 5.43 3.94
C LEU A 205 9.35 5.42 5.38
N GLU A 206 8.62 6.01 6.34
CA GLU A 206 9.03 5.98 7.75
C GLU A 206 9.12 4.53 8.25
N GLY A 207 8.12 3.70 7.95
CA GLY A 207 8.13 2.29 8.33
C GLY A 207 9.28 1.51 7.71
N LEU A 208 9.53 1.71 6.41
CA LEU A 208 10.64 1.13 5.68
C LEU A 208 11.98 1.50 6.32
N LEU A 209 12.21 2.78 6.62
CA LEU A 209 13.44 3.24 7.25
C LEU A 209 13.60 2.72 8.69
N ILE A 210 12.52 2.61 9.47
CA ILE A 210 12.56 2.00 10.81
C ILE A 210 12.98 0.53 10.72
N VAL A 211 12.35 -0.25 9.82
CA VAL A 211 12.68 -1.66 9.62
C VAL A 211 14.11 -1.81 9.13
N SER A 212 14.53 -1.05 8.13
CA SER A 212 15.89 -1.12 7.57
C SER A 212 16.95 -0.79 8.62
N HIS A 213 16.71 0.22 9.46
CA HIS A 213 17.59 0.55 10.58
C HIS A 213 17.61 -0.54 11.64
N ALA A 214 16.43 -1.09 12.01
CA ALA A 214 16.32 -2.17 12.97
C ALA A 214 17.01 -3.45 12.47
N LEU A 215 16.95 -3.72 11.16
CA LEU A 215 17.60 -4.85 10.53
C LEU A 215 19.12 -4.65 10.41
N GLY A 216 19.58 -3.39 10.30
CA GLY A 216 20.96 -3.08 9.92
C GLY A 216 21.20 -3.35 8.43
N ALA A 217 20.20 -3.08 7.60
CA ALA A 217 20.28 -3.31 6.17
C ALA A 217 21.22 -2.30 5.49
N SER A 218 21.93 -2.74 4.45
CA SER A 218 22.75 -1.87 3.59
C SER A 218 22.03 -1.46 2.30
N GLU A 219 21.02 -2.25 1.90
CA GLU A 219 20.30 -2.10 0.64
C GLU A 219 18.79 -2.25 0.86
N ILE A 220 18.02 -1.47 0.10
CA ILE A 220 16.57 -1.53 0.00
C ILE A 220 16.22 -1.78 -1.48
N VAL A 221 15.50 -2.88 -1.73
CA VAL A 221 15.05 -3.29 -3.06
C VAL A 221 13.55 -3.10 -3.14
N LEU A 222 13.07 -2.27 -4.07
CA LEU A 222 11.67 -2.18 -4.43
C LEU A 222 11.42 -3.10 -5.60
N TYR A 223 10.66 -4.14 -5.34
CA TYR A 223 10.29 -5.09 -6.36
C TYR A 223 8.80 -4.92 -6.69
N TYR A 224 8.47 -4.67 -7.94
CA TYR A 224 7.10 -4.36 -8.35
C TYR A 224 6.73 -4.97 -9.70
N THR A 225 5.43 -5.20 -9.92
CA THR A 225 4.88 -5.55 -11.24
C THR A 225 4.37 -4.30 -11.97
N ARG A 226 4.27 -4.36 -13.31
CA ARG A 226 3.91 -3.24 -14.20
C ARG A 226 2.60 -2.54 -13.84
N ARG A 227 1.63 -3.23 -13.22
CA ARG A 227 0.38 -2.61 -12.72
C ARG A 227 0.62 -1.62 -11.55
N HIS A 228 1.72 -1.78 -10.80
CA HIS A 228 2.09 -0.92 -9.66
C HIS A 228 3.07 0.18 -10.04
N GLU A 229 3.62 0.16 -11.27
CA GLU A 229 4.68 1.05 -11.74
C GLU A 229 4.39 2.53 -11.40
N THR A 230 3.16 3.00 -11.66
CA THR A 230 2.80 4.39 -11.40
C THR A 230 2.88 4.75 -9.91
N ALA A 231 2.44 3.87 -9.02
CA ALA A 231 2.53 4.08 -7.57
C ALA A 231 3.98 4.00 -7.09
N CYS A 232 4.76 3.04 -7.60
CA CYS A 232 6.16 2.84 -7.26
C CYS A 232 7.03 4.03 -7.67
N ARG A 233 6.80 4.58 -8.87
CA ARG A 233 7.51 5.75 -9.37
C ARG A 233 7.25 6.99 -8.53
N LYS A 234 6.00 7.21 -8.11
CA LYS A 234 5.65 8.31 -7.19
C LYS A 234 6.35 8.13 -5.85
N PHE A 235 6.23 6.94 -5.26
CA PHE A 235 6.89 6.62 -4.00
C PHE A 235 8.41 6.81 -4.08
N TYR A 236 9.04 6.37 -5.18
CA TYR A 236 10.48 6.52 -5.38
C TYR A 236 10.92 7.99 -5.50
N LYS A 237 10.11 8.86 -6.12
CA LYS A 237 10.35 10.31 -6.11
C LYS A 237 10.35 10.88 -4.70
N GLU A 238 9.40 10.49 -3.86
CA GLU A 238 9.37 10.91 -2.44
C GLU A 238 10.56 10.36 -1.66
N PHE A 239 11.01 9.15 -1.97
CA PHE A 239 12.25 8.62 -1.41
C PHE A 239 13.46 9.48 -1.78
N LEU A 240 13.67 9.78 -3.08
CA LEU A 240 14.77 10.63 -3.54
C LEU A 240 14.73 12.01 -2.86
N PHE A 241 13.53 12.59 -2.72
CA PHE A 241 13.32 13.85 -2.02
C PHE A 241 13.82 13.82 -0.56
N LEU A 242 13.63 12.70 0.16
CA LEU A 242 14.15 12.52 1.52
C LEU A 242 15.65 12.28 1.54
N ARG A 243 16.16 11.48 0.57
CA ARG A 243 17.58 11.16 0.42
C ARG A 243 18.41 12.42 0.23
N ASP A 244 17.94 13.34 -0.60
CA ASP A 244 18.58 14.64 -0.86
C ASP A 244 18.64 15.54 0.39
N ARG A 245 17.82 15.24 1.41
CA ARG A 245 17.80 15.90 2.72
C ARG A 245 18.56 15.09 3.79
N GLY A 246 19.27 14.04 3.40
CA GLY A 246 20.09 13.19 4.27
C GLY A 246 19.32 12.07 4.98
N LEU A 247 18.01 11.93 4.76
CA LEU A 247 17.24 10.83 5.35
C LEU A 247 17.30 9.60 4.45
N GLY A 248 17.93 8.54 4.94
CA GLY A 248 18.08 7.28 4.19
C GLY A 248 19.19 7.30 3.14
N SER A 249 20.08 8.30 3.18
CA SER A 249 21.29 8.39 2.33
C SER A 249 22.27 7.23 2.55
N ASN A 250 22.21 6.60 3.72
CA ASN A 250 23.03 5.46 4.10
C ASN A 250 22.57 4.12 3.50
N PHE A 251 21.49 4.10 2.70
CA PHE A 251 20.97 2.89 2.07
C PHE A 251 21.16 2.97 0.55
N GLN A 252 21.66 1.89 -0.05
CA GLN A 252 21.57 1.70 -1.48
C GLN A 252 20.12 1.36 -1.85
N PHE A 253 19.56 2.00 -2.89
CA PHE A 253 18.20 1.73 -3.36
C PHE A 253 18.22 1.14 -4.76
N THR A 254 17.49 0.04 -4.95
CA THR A 254 17.37 -0.68 -6.21
C THR A 254 15.90 -0.84 -6.58
N LEU A 255 15.53 -0.56 -7.83
CA LEU A 255 14.21 -0.83 -8.39
C LEU A 255 14.29 -2.08 -9.28
N ILE A 256 13.31 -2.96 -9.19
CA ILE A 256 13.21 -4.19 -9.99
C ILE A 256 11.77 -4.31 -10.53
N ASP A 257 11.64 -4.34 -11.85
CA ASP A 257 10.39 -4.60 -12.57
C ASP A 257 10.25 -6.11 -12.87
N ALA A 258 9.27 -6.73 -12.19
CA ALA A 258 8.91 -8.13 -12.33
C ALA A 258 8.61 -8.59 -13.76
N ASP A 259 8.16 -7.68 -14.62
CA ASP A 259 7.71 -8.06 -15.95
C ASP A 259 8.88 -8.11 -16.96
N SER A 260 10.09 -7.72 -16.55
CA SER A 260 11.30 -7.87 -17.36
C SER A 260 11.89 -9.29 -17.24
N GLN A 261 12.20 -9.93 -18.39
CA GLN A 261 12.62 -11.34 -18.44
C GLN A 261 13.90 -11.65 -17.64
N SER A 262 14.84 -10.71 -17.55
CA SER A 262 16.06 -10.83 -16.75
C SER A 262 15.79 -10.77 -15.25
N GLU A 263 14.76 -10.05 -14.83
CA GLU A 263 14.50 -9.77 -13.43
C GLU A 263 13.60 -10.82 -12.77
N GLN A 264 12.69 -11.47 -13.53
CA GLN A 264 11.93 -12.65 -13.07
C GLN A 264 12.83 -13.76 -12.49
N GLN A 265 14.04 -13.91 -13.02
CA GLN A 265 15.05 -14.84 -12.50
C GLN A 265 15.68 -14.33 -11.19
N SER A 266 15.93 -13.03 -11.10
CA SER A 266 16.48 -12.36 -9.90
C SER A 266 15.54 -12.48 -8.71
N LEU A 267 14.22 -12.53 -8.93
CA LEU A 267 13.22 -12.63 -7.85
C LEU A 267 13.02 -14.01 -7.33
N ARG A 268 12.98 -14.98 -8.24
CA ARG A 268 13.12 -16.37 -7.84
C ARG A 268 14.38 -16.52 -7.04
N GLN A 269 15.52 -15.95 -7.45
CA GLN A 269 16.75 -16.02 -6.67
C GLN A 269 16.67 -15.30 -5.31
N ILE A 270 16.07 -14.10 -5.22
CA ILE A 270 15.90 -13.34 -3.98
C ILE A 270 14.93 -14.06 -3.02
N CYS A 271 13.76 -14.47 -3.50
CA CYS A 271 12.77 -15.21 -2.70
C CYS A 271 13.25 -16.62 -2.35
N LEU A 272 13.96 -17.33 -3.25
CA LEU A 272 14.60 -18.61 -2.95
C LEU A 272 15.75 -18.43 -1.94
N SER A 273 16.52 -17.34 -2.03
CA SER A 273 17.59 -17.04 -1.07
C SER A 273 17.07 -16.79 0.35
N SER A 274 15.80 -16.36 0.47
CA SER A 274 15.08 -16.22 1.74
C SER A 274 14.87 -17.58 2.45
N ASN A 275 14.87 -18.67 1.66
CA ASN A 275 14.64 -20.04 2.11
C ASN A 275 15.92 -20.91 2.11
N THR A 276 17.06 -20.40 1.64
CA THR A 276 18.32 -21.15 1.59
C THR A 276 19.17 -20.93 2.84
N LYS A 277 19.80 -21.99 3.32
CA LYS A 277 20.83 -22.00 4.38
C LYS A 277 22.17 -21.34 3.95
N GLU A 278 22.21 -20.55 2.88
CA GLU A 278 23.45 -19.91 2.42
C GLU A 278 23.68 -18.56 3.14
N PRO A 279 24.82 -18.38 3.84
CA PRO A 279 25.01 -17.35 4.87
C PRO A 279 25.48 -15.97 4.38
N SER A 280 25.68 -15.75 3.08
CA SER A 280 26.39 -14.54 2.59
C SER A 280 25.49 -13.33 2.28
N VAL A 281 24.26 -13.53 1.82
CA VAL A 281 23.29 -12.44 1.58
C VAL A 281 21.91 -12.93 1.99
N SER A 282 21.24 -12.18 2.86
CA SER A 282 19.86 -12.50 3.26
C SER A 282 18.93 -11.31 3.04
N ALA A 283 17.67 -11.62 2.75
CA ALA A 283 16.65 -10.63 2.50
C ALA A 283 15.53 -10.72 3.54
N LEU A 284 15.05 -9.58 4.01
CA LEU A 284 13.79 -9.48 4.74
C LEU A 284 12.72 -8.94 3.81
N ILE A 285 11.69 -9.75 3.55
CA ILE A 285 10.52 -9.33 2.76
C ILE A 285 9.56 -8.57 3.66
N ALA A 286 9.09 -7.41 3.19
CA ALA A 286 8.07 -6.61 3.84
C ALA A 286 7.15 -5.96 2.79
N ASP A 287 5.84 -5.98 3.03
CA ASP A 287 4.89 -5.39 2.09
C ASP A 287 4.59 -3.91 2.46
N PRO A 288 4.30 -3.03 1.48
CA PRO A 288 4.00 -1.61 1.73
C PRO A 288 2.87 -1.38 2.74
N GLU A 289 1.84 -2.23 2.69
CA GLU A 289 0.69 -2.17 3.61
C GLU A 289 1.15 -2.35 5.06
N PHE A 290 1.92 -3.40 5.36
CA PHE A 290 2.48 -3.63 6.68
C PHE A 290 3.41 -2.49 7.12
N LEU A 291 4.30 -2.05 6.22
CA LEU A 291 5.25 -0.97 6.50
C LEU A 291 4.53 0.34 6.89
N SER A 292 3.35 0.60 6.34
CA SER A 292 2.54 1.76 6.74
C SER A 292 2.15 1.74 8.23
N TRP A 293 2.05 0.57 8.86
CA TRP A 293 1.70 0.41 10.27
C TRP A 293 2.89 0.39 11.21
N VAL A 294 4.10 0.13 10.71
CA VAL A 294 5.33 0.05 11.53
C VAL A 294 5.52 1.26 12.45
N PRO A 295 5.36 2.53 12.02
CA PRO A 295 5.51 3.65 12.93
C PRO A 295 4.55 3.59 14.12
N GLU A 296 3.30 3.19 13.88
CA GLU A 296 2.27 3.05 14.91
C GLU A 296 2.57 1.89 15.85
N ILE A 297 2.87 0.71 15.30
CA ILE A 297 3.24 -0.49 16.06
C ILE A 297 4.44 -0.23 16.96
N VAL A 298 5.47 0.46 16.46
CA VAL A 298 6.69 0.76 17.22
C VAL A 298 6.46 1.87 18.26
N ALA A 299 5.45 2.73 18.05
CA ALA A 299 5.03 3.72 19.02
C ALA A 299 4.19 3.14 20.17
N THR A 300 3.29 2.19 19.89
CA THR A 300 2.37 1.59 20.88
C THR A 300 2.89 0.29 21.51
N GLY A 301 3.60 -0.54 20.77
CA GLY A 301 3.80 -1.96 21.11
C GLY A 301 2.46 -2.69 21.30
N ASP A 302 2.40 -3.56 22.30
CA ASP A 302 1.19 -4.35 22.66
C ASP A 302 -0.01 -3.49 23.08
N ALA A 303 0.19 -2.19 23.38
CA ALA A 303 -0.92 -1.28 23.64
C ALA A 303 -1.81 -1.04 22.40
N LEU A 304 -1.39 -1.49 21.22
CA LEU A 304 -2.22 -1.49 20.02
C LEU A 304 -3.45 -2.41 20.17
N ASP A 305 -3.32 -3.50 20.93
CA ASP A 305 -4.41 -4.46 21.18
C ASP A 305 -5.24 -4.09 22.42
N ALA A 306 -4.64 -3.39 23.39
CA ALA A 306 -5.20 -3.17 24.73
C ALA A 306 -6.38 -2.19 24.78
N ASP A 307 -6.54 -1.34 23.76
CA ASP A 307 -7.49 -0.20 23.75
C ASP A 307 -8.47 -0.27 22.57
N MET A 308 -8.82 -1.49 22.13
CA MET A 308 -9.75 -1.72 21.02
C MET A 308 -11.16 -2.05 21.54
N PRO A 309 -12.02 -1.03 21.83
CA PRO A 309 -13.34 -1.25 22.41
C PRO A 309 -14.25 -2.10 21.53
N ASP A 310 -14.01 -2.09 20.22
CA ASP A 310 -14.78 -2.85 19.22
C ASP A 310 -14.15 -4.22 18.87
N GLY A 311 -13.13 -4.65 19.60
CA GLY A 311 -12.39 -5.90 19.34
C GLY A 311 -11.31 -5.76 18.26
N PRO A 312 -10.70 -6.88 17.81
CA PRO A 312 -9.62 -6.85 16.82
C PRO A 312 -10.12 -6.19 15.52
N GLN A 313 -9.25 -5.38 14.90
CA GLN A 313 -9.56 -4.69 13.64
C GLN A 313 -8.72 -5.23 12.49
N THR A 314 -9.24 -5.10 11.28
CA THR A 314 -8.57 -5.43 10.02
C THR A 314 -8.86 -4.36 8.96
N LEU A 315 -8.23 -4.49 7.80
CA LEU A 315 -8.44 -3.61 6.66
C LEU A 315 -9.41 -4.23 5.66
N TYR A 316 -10.31 -3.38 5.14
CA TYR A 316 -11.28 -3.70 4.11
C TYR A 316 -11.11 -2.71 2.95
N ALA A 317 -10.90 -3.23 1.75
CA ALA A 317 -10.91 -2.44 0.52
C ALA A 317 -12.34 -2.40 -0.04
N LEU A 318 -12.96 -1.22 -0.03
CA LEU A 318 -14.36 -1.03 -0.39
C LEU A 318 -14.45 -0.23 -1.68
N VAL A 319 -14.99 -0.81 -2.76
CA VAL A 319 -15.01 -0.21 -4.10
C VAL A 319 -16.31 -0.48 -4.86
N GLY A 320 -16.52 0.16 -6.01
CA GLY A 320 -17.75 0.05 -6.80
C GLY A 320 -18.75 1.16 -6.44
N CYS A 321 -20.03 0.83 -6.28
CA CYS A 321 -21.11 1.81 -6.10
C CYS A 321 -21.18 2.49 -4.72
N VAL A 322 -20.10 2.49 -3.94
CA VAL A 322 -20.02 3.22 -2.65
C VAL A 322 -19.64 4.69 -2.87
N SER A 323 -20.12 5.57 -1.99
CA SER A 323 -19.88 7.02 -2.08
C SER A 323 -18.41 7.41 -1.94
N ARG A 324 -17.65 6.69 -1.11
CA ARG A 324 -16.22 6.95 -0.87
C ARG A 324 -15.43 5.65 -0.98
N PRO A 325 -15.08 5.21 -2.19
CA PRO A 325 -14.25 4.03 -2.36
C PRO A 325 -12.86 4.23 -1.74
N GLY A 326 -12.26 3.17 -1.20
CA GLY A 326 -10.97 3.25 -0.51
C GLY A 326 -10.73 2.10 0.46
N ILE A 327 -9.73 2.26 1.31
CA ILE A 327 -9.34 1.27 2.32
C ILE A 327 -9.68 1.76 3.71
N TYR A 328 -10.36 0.91 4.46
CA TYR A 328 -10.94 1.24 5.75
C TYR A 328 -10.50 0.25 6.82
N LYS A 329 -10.13 0.77 7.99
CA LYS A 329 -9.94 -0.04 9.19
C LYS A 329 -11.29 -0.22 9.90
N ALA A 330 -11.68 -1.45 10.15
CA ALA A 330 -12.92 -1.79 10.85
C ALA A 330 -12.76 -3.08 11.66
N PRO A 331 -13.64 -3.36 12.64
CA PRO A 331 -13.62 -4.61 13.39
C PRO A 331 -13.65 -5.84 12.47
N VAL A 332 -12.93 -6.89 12.85
CA VAL A 332 -13.07 -8.20 12.21
C VAL A 332 -14.53 -8.65 12.35
N PHE A 333 -15.06 -9.33 11.33
CA PHE A 333 -16.47 -9.74 11.26
C PHE A 333 -17.47 -8.58 11.09
N SER A 334 -17.04 -7.40 10.65
CA SER A 334 -17.95 -6.33 10.23
C SER A 334 -18.92 -6.82 9.15
N THR A 335 -20.19 -6.40 9.22
CA THR A 335 -21.16 -6.77 8.17
C THR A 335 -20.96 -5.93 6.92
N ILE A 336 -21.41 -6.44 5.78
CA ILE A 336 -21.43 -5.67 4.52
C ILE A 336 -22.21 -4.35 4.70
N HIS A 337 -23.30 -4.38 5.47
CA HIS A 337 -24.06 -3.17 5.81
C HIS A 337 -23.21 -2.13 6.56
N ASP A 338 -22.46 -2.55 7.58
CA ASP A 338 -21.58 -1.66 8.36
C ASP A 338 -20.46 -1.08 7.50
N LEU A 339 -19.88 -1.90 6.62
CA LEU A 339 -18.81 -1.50 5.71
C LEU A 339 -19.32 -0.49 4.67
N ILE A 340 -20.51 -0.68 4.11
CA ILE A 340 -21.14 0.31 3.22
C ILE A 340 -21.35 1.63 3.96
N ALA A 341 -21.85 1.59 5.19
CA ALA A 341 -22.04 2.79 5.99
C ALA A 341 -20.71 3.52 6.25
N LEU A 342 -19.64 2.77 6.52
CA LEU A 342 -18.29 3.30 6.72
C LEU A 342 -17.76 4.01 5.46
N ALA A 343 -18.04 3.45 4.28
CA ALA A 343 -17.74 4.07 2.99
C ALA A 343 -18.67 5.25 2.61
N GLY A 344 -19.55 5.69 3.51
CA GLY A 344 -20.48 6.80 3.27
C GLY A 344 -21.74 6.42 2.50
N GLY A 345 -22.13 5.14 2.53
CA GLY A 345 -23.30 4.62 1.84
C GLY A 345 -23.06 4.28 0.38
N ILE A 346 -24.14 3.88 -0.30
CA ILE A 346 -24.20 3.74 -1.75
C ILE A 346 -24.32 5.14 -2.37
N ARG A 347 -23.75 5.33 -3.57
CA ARG A 347 -23.81 6.60 -4.32
C ARG A 347 -25.25 7.09 -4.47
N ALA A 348 -25.42 8.41 -4.50
CA ALA A 348 -26.74 9.03 -4.59
C ALA A 348 -27.50 8.57 -5.85
N GLY A 349 -28.77 8.20 -5.69
CA GLY A 349 -29.62 7.72 -6.79
C GLY A 349 -29.42 6.24 -7.16
N GLU A 350 -28.47 5.55 -6.53
CA GLU A 350 -28.21 4.12 -6.75
C GLU A 350 -28.80 3.26 -5.62
N SER A 351 -28.87 1.95 -5.88
CA SER A 351 -29.24 0.97 -4.85
C SER A 351 -28.45 -0.32 -5.05
N LEU A 352 -28.05 -0.95 -3.95
CA LEU A 352 -27.26 -2.18 -3.98
C LEU A 352 -28.05 -3.30 -4.66
N HIS A 353 -27.46 -3.90 -5.68
CA HIS A 353 -27.94 -5.12 -6.34
C HIS A 353 -27.25 -6.35 -5.75
N SER A 354 -25.92 -6.33 -5.74
CA SER A 354 -25.07 -7.43 -5.31
C SER A 354 -23.69 -6.91 -4.87
N PHE A 355 -22.88 -7.78 -4.28
CA PHE A 355 -21.50 -7.50 -3.94
C PHE A 355 -20.62 -8.72 -4.20
N VAL A 356 -19.36 -8.50 -4.56
CA VAL A 356 -18.34 -9.55 -4.73
C VAL A 356 -17.35 -9.40 -3.57
N PRO A 357 -17.36 -10.31 -2.58
CA PRO A 357 -16.35 -10.32 -1.54
C PRO A 357 -15.08 -10.99 -2.03
N GLY A 358 -13.92 -10.34 -1.92
CA GLY A 358 -12.65 -10.90 -2.36
C GLY A 358 -12.38 -10.67 -3.86
N ASP A 359 -11.63 -11.60 -4.45
CA ASP A 359 -11.18 -11.50 -5.84
C ASP A 359 -12.34 -11.53 -6.84
N TRP A 360 -12.12 -10.99 -8.04
CA TRP A 360 -13.16 -10.91 -9.08
C TRP A 360 -13.68 -12.25 -9.59
N ASP A 361 -12.97 -13.35 -9.29
CA ASP A 361 -13.39 -14.71 -9.64
C ASP A 361 -14.44 -15.29 -8.69
N ARG A 362 -14.79 -14.55 -7.62
CA ARG A 362 -15.80 -14.98 -6.66
C ARG A 362 -17.22 -14.71 -7.14
N MET A 363 -18.13 -15.60 -6.70
CA MET A 363 -19.54 -15.45 -6.97
C MET A 363 -20.09 -14.18 -6.29
N ALA A 364 -20.81 -13.36 -7.07
CA ALA A 364 -21.52 -12.22 -6.54
C ALA A 364 -22.65 -12.67 -5.60
N LEU A 365 -22.68 -12.11 -4.40
CA LEU A 365 -23.74 -12.32 -3.41
C LEU A 365 -24.82 -11.24 -3.57
N PRO A 366 -26.10 -11.60 -3.54
CA PRO A 366 -27.19 -10.63 -3.67
C PRO A 366 -27.30 -9.72 -2.44
N ALA A 367 -27.81 -8.51 -2.62
CA ALA A 367 -27.89 -7.47 -1.58
C ALA A 367 -28.56 -7.90 -0.26
N HIS A 368 -29.51 -8.85 -0.29
CA HIS A 368 -30.17 -9.35 0.92
C HIS A 368 -29.23 -10.12 1.87
N HIS A 369 -28.04 -10.48 1.42
CA HIS A 369 -26.97 -11.02 2.25
C HIS A 369 -26.11 -9.94 2.92
N SER A 370 -26.51 -8.66 2.90
CA SER A 370 -25.70 -7.57 3.48
C SER A 370 -25.48 -7.67 4.99
N ASN A 371 -26.27 -8.48 5.69
CA ASN A 371 -26.10 -8.74 7.13
C ASN A 371 -25.08 -9.85 7.42
N LEU A 372 -24.50 -10.48 6.38
CA LEU A 372 -23.40 -11.42 6.56
C LEU A 372 -22.18 -10.69 7.11
N ARG A 373 -21.56 -11.30 8.11
CA ARG A 373 -20.30 -10.86 8.70
C ARG A 373 -19.16 -11.27 7.78
N VAL A 374 -18.26 -10.35 7.44
CA VAL A 374 -17.13 -10.66 6.55
C VAL A 374 -16.00 -11.29 7.36
N ASP A 375 -15.68 -12.54 7.03
CA ASP A 375 -14.56 -13.29 7.59
C ASP A 375 -13.61 -13.81 6.50
N ALA A 376 -12.55 -14.51 6.94
CA ALA A 376 -11.56 -15.09 6.04
C ALA A 376 -12.14 -16.17 5.11
N GLU A 377 -13.27 -16.80 5.45
CA GLU A 377 -13.92 -17.82 4.62
C GLU A 377 -14.73 -17.17 3.49
N ILE A 378 -15.44 -16.09 3.81
CA ILE A 378 -16.20 -15.29 2.84
C ILE A 378 -15.28 -14.59 1.85
N LEU A 379 -14.18 -14.00 2.32
CA LEU A 379 -13.11 -13.49 1.45
C LEU A 379 -12.33 -14.64 0.80
N GLY A 380 -12.38 -15.83 1.43
CA GLY A 380 -11.74 -17.11 1.11
C GLY A 380 -10.27 -17.05 0.72
N HIS A 381 -9.55 -16.13 1.35
CA HIS A 381 -8.10 -16.07 1.33
C HIS A 381 -7.56 -15.74 2.71
N THR A 382 -6.55 -16.51 3.11
CA THR A 382 -5.97 -16.43 4.45
C THR A 382 -4.70 -15.62 4.49
N GLU A 383 -4.13 -15.15 3.37
CA GLU A 383 -2.72 -14.71 3.32
C GLU A 383 -2.50 -13.20 3.21
N ARG A 384 -3.45 -12.42 2.68
CA ARG A 384 -3.33 -10.96 2.55
C ARG A 384 -4.39 -10.20 3.34
N MET A 385 -4.17 -8.89 3.45
CA MET A 385 -5.09 -7.94 4.05
C MET A 385 -5.83 -7.13 2.98
N ALA A 386 -6.92 -6.47 3.36
CA ALA A 386 -7.65 -5.55 2.50
C ALA A 386 -8.06 -6.09 1.13
N PHE A 387 -8.53 -7.33 1.05
CA PHE A 387 -9.14 -7.85 -0.18
C PHE A 387 -10.31 -6.95 -0.62
N PRO A 388 -10.44 -6.69 -1.94
CA PRO A 388 -11.49 -5.83 -2.45
C PRO A 388 -12.87 -6.44 -2.18
N ILE A 389 -13.82 -5.60 -1.80
CA ILE A 389 -15.24 -5.89 -1.82
C ILE A 389 -15.84 -4.95 -2.85
N VAL A 390 -16.31 -5.51 -3.96
CA VAL A 390 -16.90 -4.75 -5.06
C VAL A 390 -18.40 -4.67 -4.89
N PHE A 391 -18.94 -3.49 -4.65
CA PHE A 391 -20.37 -3.24 -4.56
C PHE A 391 -20.93 -2.90 -5.94
N ILE A 392 -22.04 -3.56 -6.31
CA ILE A 392 -22.68 -3.45 -7.63
C ILE A 392 -24.06 -2.83 -7.45
N SER A 393 -24.34 -1.76 -8.20
CA SER A 393 -25.62 -1.06 -8.25
C SER A 393 -26.63 -1.77 -9.16
N LYS A 394 -27.93 -1.56 -8.91
CA LYS A 394 -28.99 -1.95 -9.86
C LYS A 394 -28.93 -1.21 -11.19
N SER A 395 -28.29 -0.04 -11.22
CA SER A 395 -28.04 0.72 -12.45
C SER A 395 -26.86 0.17 -13.26
N ASP A 396 -26.02 -0.68 -12.65
CA ASP A 396 -24.86 -1.22 -13.34
C ASP A 396 -25.31 -2.23 -14.40
N ASN A 397 -24.79 -2.04 -15.61
CA ASN A 397 -25.10 -2.93 -16.71
C ASN A 397 -24.23 -4.20 -16.63
N LEU A 398 -24.71 -5.19 -15.87
CA LEU A 398 -24.08 -6.51 -15.76
C LEU A 398 -24.06 -7.31 -17.07
N LEU A 399 -24.81 -6.89 -18.09
CA LEU A 399 -24.83 -7.50 -19.43
C LEU A 399 -23.73 -6.95 -20.36
N ARG A 400 -22.86 -6.03 -19.90
CA ARG A 400 -21.67 -5.64 -20.67
C ARG A 400 -20.70 -6.81 -20.74
N GLN A 401 -20.82 -7.56 -21.83
CA GLN A 401 -20.06 -8.72 -22.29
C GLN A 401 -18.52 -8.54 -22.36
N THR A 402 -17.93 -7.46 -21.83
CA THR A 402 -16.52 -7.11 -22.06
C THR A 402 -15.54 -7.60 -20.99
N ALA A 403 -15.99 -8.12 -19.84
CA ALA A 403 -15.06 -8.65 -18.83
C ALA A 403 -14.73 -10.16 -18.97
N PHE A 404 -15.54 -10.93 -19.71
CA PHE A 404 -15.44 -12.40 -19.72
C PHE A 404 -15.41 -13.07 -21.11
N GLN A 405 -15.42 -12.31 -22.22
CA GLN A 405 -15.42 -12.90 -23.58
C GLN A 405 -14.01 -13.11 -24.21
N GLY A 406 -12.93 -13.01 -23.44
CA GLY A 406 -11.56 -13.17 -23.95
C GLY A 406 -10.89 -14.53 -23.74
N PHE A 407 -11.43 -15.42 -22.90
CA PHE A 407 -10.78 -16.70 -22.54
C PHE A 407 -11.52 -17.94 -23.08
N SER A 408 -11.89 -17.89 -24.35
CA SER A 408 -12.23 -19.11 -25.10
C SER A 408 -11.55 -19.09 -26.46
N GLN A 409 -10.28 -19.48 -26.50
CA GLN A 409 -9.71 -20.40 -27.49
C GLN A 409 -8.37 -20.94 -27.00
#